data_AF-A0AAW9L1K4-F1
#
_entry.id   AF-A0AAW9L1K4-F1
#
_cell.length_a   1.000
_cell.length_b   1.000
_cell.length_c   1.000
_cell.angle_alpha   90.00
_cell.angle_beta   90.00
_cell.angle_gamma   90.00
#
_symmetry.space_group_name_H-M   'P 1'
#
loop_
_entity.id
_entity.type
_entity.pdbx_description
1 polymer ?
#
loop_
_entity_poly.entity_id
_entity_poly.type
_entity_poly.pdbx_seq_one_letter_code
_entity_poly.pdbx_strand_id
1 'polypeptide(L)'
;MLPRGLVVLALVVLAGCAGVVPSGESVMDATATDEATATTAPNPWATDEIVVAIYAPADERHRYRNLTRRALAFWEAESTQYVGYPVDFRLSDDVVDPDVRITFVETVRNCGREDHTAGCAPLVEDPRYASLPADVEVKTGYDDDSTVQVVEHELGHVLGLDHEDAPKNVMAGVSQLTTRPQPNATEQSLPWTDREFTVYVNTAQTGDRNATEVDRQLNGAFSYYEGGADGNVPDGVRFRRVENESAADIVVHFDPDSDCGDAGSCGSFRGLDPDGDGAMEEYTRQRITLVGTDTDAIGWHVGYWLAAAFGMERPDERPPPLQPDATFGERRSSWWD
;
A
#
# COMPACT_ATOMS: atom_id res chain seq x y z
N MET A 1 10.97 -0.22 -24.74
CA MET A 1 10.29 0.60 -23.71
C MET A 1 8.95 -0.05 -23.39
N LEU A 2 8.92 -0.96 -22.41
CA LEU A 2 7.67 -1.51 -21.88
C LEU A 2 7.22 -0.65 -20.68
N PRO A 3 5.91 -0.52 -20.44
CA PRO A 3 5.40 0.31 -19.36
C PRO A 3 5.79 -0.33 -18.01
N ARG A 4 6.36 0.48 -17.12
CA ARG A 4 6.48 0.19 -15.70
C ARG A 4 5.06 0.07 -15.15
N GLY A 5 4.63 -1.16 -14.90
CA GLY A 5 3.36 -1.40 -14.21
C GLY A 5 3.54 -1.08 -12.74
N LEU A 6 3.05 0.09 -12.32
CA LEU A 6 2.77 0.39 -10.91
C LEU A 6 1.74 -0.64 -10.42
N VAL A 7 2.02 -1.29 -9.30
CA VAL A 7 1.00 -1.99 -8.53
C VAL A 7 0.71 -1.10 -7.33
N VAL A 8 -0.36 -0.31 -7.45
CA VAL A 8 -0.88 0.52 -6.35
C VAL A 8 -1.77 -0.36 -5.49
N LEU A 9 -1.51 -0.37 -4.19
CA LEU A 9 -2.35 -1.05 -3.21
C LEU A 9 -3.66 -0.25 -3.05
N ALA A 10 -4.76 -0.73 -3.64
CA ALA A 10 -6.08 -0.15 -3.48
C ALA A 10 -6.70 -0.65 -2.16
N LEU A 11 -6.84 0.23 -1.17
CA LEU A 11 -7.51 -0.06 0.11
C LEU A 11 -9.03 0.13 -0.05
N VAL A 12 -9.80 -0.80 0.52
CA VAL A 12 -11.26 -0.89 0.39
C VAL A 12 -11.92 -0.50 1.72
N VAL A 13 -12.75 0.54 1.71
CA VAL A 13 -13.61 0.94 2.84
C VAL A 13 -15.02 0.39 2.57
N LEU A 14 -15.56 -0.44 3.47
CA LEU A 14 -16.89 -1.04 3.33
C LEU A 14 -17.61 -1.12 4.67
N ALA A 15 -18.68 -0.35 4.84
CA ALA A 15 -19.59 -0.43 5.98
C ALA A 15 -20.69 -1.48 5.76
N GLY A 16 -21.02 -2.25 6.80
CA GLY A 16 -22.08 -3.29 6.77
C GLY A 16 -23.37 -2.81 7.45
N CYS A 17 -24.47 -2.73 6.71
CA CYS A 17 -25.80 -2.44 7.26
C CYS A 17 -26.49 -3.71 7.78
N ALA A 18 -27.02 -3.67 9.00
CA ALA A 18 -28.00 -4.64 9.50
C ALA A 18 -29.32 -3.92 9.79
N GLY A 19 -30.31 -4.07 8.90
CA GLY A 19 -31.66 -3.52 9.07
C GLY A 19 -32.72 -4.60 8.87
N VAL A 20 -33.51 -4.87 9.91
CA VAL A 20 -34.68 -5.76 9.90
C VAL A 20 -35.91 -4.93 9.49
N VAL A 21 -36.62 -5.36 8.44
CA VAL A 21 -37.86 -4.74 7.95
C VAL A 21 -39.07 -5.34 8.67
N PRO A 22 -40.04 -4.50 9.09
CA PRO A 22 -41.44 -4.90 9.02
C PRO A 22 -42.25 -3.94 8.15
N SER A 23 -42.93 -4.56 7.17
CA SER A 23 -43.87 -3.95 6.24
C SER A 23 -45.18 -3.54 6.93
N GLY A 24 -45.74 -2.40 6.53
CA GLY A 24 -47.11 -2.00 6.84
C GLY A 24 -47.59 -0.85 5.95
N GLU A 25 -48.43 -1.17 4.96
CA GLU A 25 -49.13 -0.21 4.09
C GLU A 25 -50.18 0.63 4.83
N SER A 26 -50.38 1.89 4.42
CA SER A 26 -51.71 2.42 4.05
C SER A 26 -51.67 3.82 3.39
N VAL A 27 -52.11 3.83 2.13
CA VAL A 27 -52.75 4.85 1.26
C VAL A 27 -53.21 6.19 1.87
N MET A 28 -52.92 7.32 1.19
CA MET A 28 -53.91 8.29 0.66
C MET A 28 -53.30 9.37 -0.27
N ASP A 29 -54.08 9.69 -1.29
CA ASP A 29 -53.87 10.56 -2.45
C ASP A 29 -54.14 12.05 -2.13
N ALA A 30 -53.30 12.96 -2.64
CA ALA A 30 -53.66 14.37 -2.89
C ALA A 30 -52.64 15.03 -3.84
N THR A 31 -53.13 15.43 -5.01
CA THR A 31 -52.43 16.26 -6.00
C THR A 31 -52.35 17.71 -5.53
N ALA A 32 -51.14 18.28 -5.46
CA ALA A 32 -50.93 19.73 -5.43
C ALA A 32 -49.66 20.08 -6.21
N THR A 33 -49.84 20.83 -7.30
CA THR A 33 -48.79 21.48 -8.08
C THR A 33 -48.26 22.65 -7.25
N ASP A 34 -47.01 22.58 -6.79
CA ASP A 34 -46.36 23.71 -6.12
C ASP A 34 -44.95 23.92 -6.70
N GLU A 35 -44.59 25.19 -6.86
CA GLU A 35 -43.33 25.65 -7.44
C GLU A 35 -42.14 24.99 -6.75
N ALA A 36 -41.23 24.40 -7.54
CA ALA A 36 -39.98 23.81 -7.07
C ALA A 36 -39.04 24.92 -6.55
N THR A 37 -39.33 25.40 -5.35
CA THR A 37 -38.31 25.94 -4.45
C THR A 37 -37.39 24.76 -4.17
N ALA A 38 -36.09 24.88 -4.48
CA ALA A 38 -35.13 23.87 -4.08
C ALA A 38 -35.19 23.74 -2.55
N THR A 39 -35.94 22.75 -2.06
CA THR A 39 -36.01 22.41 -0.65
C THR A 39 -34.64 21.89 -0.26
N THR A 40 -33.86 22.72 0.43
CA THR A 40 -32.73 22.29 1.24
C THR A 40 -33.14 21.05 2.02
N ALA A 41 -32.38 19.97 1.92
CA ALA A 41 -32.65 18.79 2.72
C ALA A 41 -32.66 19.20 4.20
N PRO A 42 -33.60 18.73 5.03
CA PRO A 42 -33.62 19.12 6.44
C PRO A 42 -32.31 18.68 7.10
N ASN A 43 -31.58 19.63 7.70
CA ASN A 43 -30.33 19.35 8.42
C ASN A 43 -30.62 18.27 9.49
N PRO A 44 -30.07 17.04 9.33
CA PRO A 44 -30.37 15.94 10.21
C PRO A 44 -30.00 16.30 11.66
N TRP A 45 -28.86 16.95 11.87
CA TRP A 45 -28.24 17.21 13.17
C TRP A 45 -29.07 18.09 14.11
N ALA A 46 -30.09 18.79 13.59
CA ALA A 46 -30.97 19.67 14.35
C ALA A 46 -30.24 20.71 15.24
N THR A 47 -28.98 21.00 14.91
CA THR A 47 -28.12 22.04 15.49
C THR A 47 -27.54 22.88 14.36
N ASP A 48 -27.31 24.16 14.65
CA ASP A 48 -26.68 25.09 13.71
C ASP A 48 -25.16 24.89 13.63
N GLU A 49 -24.55 24.26 14.64
CA GLU A 49 -23.10 24.01 14.74
C GLU A 49 -22.85 22.58 15.29
N ILE A 50 -22.01 21.80 14.62
CA ILE A 50 -21.62 20.43 15.02
C ILE A 50 -20.27 20.47 15.74
N VAL A 51 -20.23 20.00 17.00
CA VAL A 51 -19.04 20.00 17.84
C VAL A 51 -18.20 18.75 17.60
N VAL A 52 -16.96 18.95 17.15
CA VAL A 52 -16.01 17.86 16.86
C VAL A 52 -14.91 17.84 17.91
N ALA A 53 -14.61 16.66 18.46
CA ALA A 53 -13.43 16.44 19.29
C ALA A 53 -12.48 15.43 18.64
N ILE A 54 -11.18 15.63 18.85
CA ILE A 54 -10.13 14.72 18.35
C ILE A 54 -9.37 14.05 19.49
N TYR A 55 -9.06 12.77 19.27
CA TYR A 55 -8.24 11.94 20.13
C TYR A 55 -7.11 11.36 19.29
N ALA A 56 -5.88 11.75 19.60
CA ALA A 56 -4.69 11.38 18.85
C ALA A 56 -3.49 11.22 19.80
N PRO A 57 -2.41 10.54 19.37
CA PRO A 57 -1.14 10.51 20.10
C PRO A 57 -0.69 11.92 20.50
N ALA A 58 -0.17 12.07 21.71
CA ALA A 58 0.08 13.38 22.31
C ALA A 58 1.09 14.23 21.52
N ASP A 59 2.11 13.57 20.96
CA ASP A 59 3.16 14.15 20.12
C ASP A 59 2.67 14.52 18.71
N GLU A 60 1.60 13.89 18.22
CA GLU A 60 1.01 14.18 16.91
C GLU A 60 -0.28 15.00 16.97
N ARG A 61 -0.81 15.29 18.17
CA ARG A 61 -2.10 15.97 18.37
C ARG A 61 -2.20 17.27 17.56
N HIS A 62 -1.14 18.08 17.54
CA HIS A 62 -1.17 19.35 16.81
C HIS A 62 -1.31 19.16 15.29
N ARG A 63 -0.62 18.15 14.73
CA ARG A 63 -0.71 17.79 13.32
C ARG A 63 -2.14 17.36 12.98
N TYR A 64 -2.66 16.34 13.65
CA TYR A 64 -4.00 15.82 13.38
C TYR A 64 -5.10 16.86 13.58
N ARG A 65 -4.93 17.78 14.54
CA ARG A 65 -5.82 18.93 14.68
C ARG A 65 -5.84 19.80 13.43
N ASN A 66 -4.69 20.07 12.83
CA ASN A 66 -4.61 20.90 11.64
C ASN A 66 -5.20 20.19 10.41
N LEU A 67 -4.93 18.89 10.27
CA LEU A 67 -5.49 18.07 9.19
C LEU A 67 -7.02 17.95 9.32
N THR A 68 -7.53 17.73 10.54
CA THR A 68 -8.98 17.73 10.79
C THR A 68 -9.61 19.06 10.41
N ARG A 69 -9.00 20.22 10.74
CA ARG A 69 -9.52 21.52 10.30
C ARG A 69 -9.62 21.64 8.78
N ARG A 70 -8.67 21.10 8.02
CA ARG A 70 -8.72 21.12 6.55
C ARG A 70 -9.95 20.36 6.03
N ALA A 71 -10.19 19.16 6.57
CA ALA A 71 -11.34 18.35 6.20
C ALA A 71 -12.69 18.97 6.60
N LEU A 72 -12.77 19.58 7.79
CA LEU A 72 -13.97 20.31 8.22
C LEU A 72 -14.26 21.49 7.28
N ALA A 73 -13.23 22.27 6.93
CA ALA A 73 -13.37 23.41 6.03
C ALA A 73 -13.82 23.00 4.62
N PHE A 74 -13.42 21.82 4.13
CA PHE A 74 -13.92 21.26 2.87
C PHE A 74 -15.45 21.09 2.92
N TRP A 75 -15.97 20.42 3.96
CA TRP A 75 -17.40 20.21 4.09
C TRP A 75 -18.19 21.49 4.39
N GLU A 76 -17.65 22.42 5.18
CA GLU A 76 -18.26 23.74 5.39
C GLU A 76 -18.43 24.49 4.05
N ALA A 77 -17.45 24.39 3.15
CA ALA A 77 -17.50 25.03 1.84
C ALA A 77 -18.44 24.32 0.84
N GLU A 78 -18.50 22.98 0.88
CA GLU A 78 -19.12 22.17 -0.18
C GLU A 78 -20.46 21.53 0.22
N SER A 79 -20.83 21.57 1.51
CA SER A 79 -21.99 20.86 2.09
C SER A 79 -23.31 21.15 1.38
N THR A 80 -23.58 22.40 1.02
CA THR A 80 -24.82 22.76 0.33
C THR A 80 -24.94 22.06 -1.03
N GLN A 81 -23.82 21.83 -1.72
CA GLN A 81 -23.81 21.17 -3.02
C GLN A 81 -23.96 19.65 -2.91
N TYR A 82 -23.20 19.02 -2.03
CA TYR A 82 -23.13 17.55 -1.99
C TYR A 82 -24.07 16.93 -0.97
N VAL A 83 -24.27 17.59 0.18
CA VAL A 83 -25.10 17.09 1.28
C VAL A 83 -26.52 17.70 1.21
N GLY A 84 -26.66 18.88 0.61
CA GLY A 84 -27.95 19.55 0.40
C GLY A 84 -28.40 20.45 1.54
N TYR A 85 -27.54 20.71 2.53
CA TYR A 85 -27.72 21.68 3.60
C TYR A 85 -26.39 22.30 4.04
N PRO A 86 -26.37 23.54 4.55
CA PRO A 86 -25.15 24.15 5.09
C PRO A 86 -24.73 23.48 6.39
N VAL A 87 -23.42 23.24 6.53
CA VAL A 87 -22.80 22.66 7.73
C VAL A 87 -21.82 23.67 8.31
N ASP A 88 -21.79 23.77 9.65
CA ASP A 88 -20.80 24.54 10.41
C ASP A 88 -20.20 23.63 11.50
N PHE A 89 -18.87 23.58 11.60
CA PHE A 89 -18.18 22.74 12.58
C PHE A 89 -17.40 23.55 13.60
N ARG A 90 -17.45 23.12 14.86
CA ARG A 90 -16.57 23.63 15.92
C ARG A 90 -15.65 22.55 16.46
N LEU A 91 -14.38 22.64 16.09
CA LEU A 91 -13.32 21.77 16.61
C LEU A 91 -12.87 22.19 18.02
N SER A 92 -13.21 21.37 19.02
CA SER A 92 -12.94 21.60 20.44
C SER A 92 -12.02 20.54 21.03
N ASP A 93 -11.00 20.97 21.77
CA ASP A 93 -10.12 20.05 22.51
C ASP A 93 -10.65 19.74 23.93
N ASP A 94 -11.57 20.58 24.44
CA ASP A 94 -12.05 20.56 25.82
C ASP A 94 -13.58 20.38 25.86
N VAL A 95 -14.06 19.25 25.34
CA VAL A 95 -15.48 18.87 25.41
C VAL A 95 -15.63 17.42 25.86
N VAL A 96 -16.54 17.19 26.80
CA VAL A 96 -16.78 15.85 27.37
C VAL A 96 -17.71 15.03 26.48
N ASP A 97 -18.72 15.68 25.88
CA ASP A 97 -19.72 15.07 25.02
C ASP A 97 -19.79 15.84 23.68
N PRO A 98 -18.86 15.60 22.74
CA PRO A 98 -18.95 16.16 21.39
C PRO A 98 -20.10 15.53 20.60
N ASP A 99 -20.49 16.15 19.50
CA ASP A 99 -21.40 15.56 18.53
C ASP A 99 -20.68 14.48 17.70
N VAL A 100 -19.41 14.74 17.34
CA VAL A 100 -18.55 13.83 16.58
C VAL A 100 -17.23 13.63 17.33
N ARG A 101 -16.83 12.37 17.51
CA ARG A 101 -15.55 11.99 18.11
C ARG A 101 -14.67 11.33 17.06
N ILE A 102 -13.58 11.99 16.67
CA ILE A 102 -12.59 11.45 15.75
C ILE A 102 -11.39 10.90 16.53
N THR A 103 -11.14 9.61 16.40
CA THR A 103 -10.02 8.92 17.06
C THR A 103 -9.02 8.43 16.03
N PHE A 104 -7.78 8.88 16.15
CA PHE A 104 -6.67 8.44 15.31
C PHE A 104 -6.03 7.19 15.92
N VAL A 105 -6.11 6.06 15.22
CA VAL A 105 -5.74 4.72 15.71
C VAL A 105 -4.76 4.02 14.77
N GLU A 106 -3.95 3.09 15.28
CA GLU A 106 -3.04 2.30 14.43
C GLU A 106 -3.79 1.25 13.58
N THR A 107 -4.90 0.75 14.12
CA THR A 107 -5.77 -0.22 13.45
C THR A 107 -7.21 0.17 13.69
N VAL A 108 -7.96 0.35 12.59
CA VAL A 108 -9.42 0.55 12.62
C VAL A 108 -10.08 -0.81 12.87
N ARG A 109 -10.99 -0.88 13.84
CA ARG A 109 -11.64 -2.15 14.23
C ARG A 109 -13.15 -2.05 14.11
N ASN A 110 -13.81 -3.20 13.96
CA ASN A 110 -15.28 -3.33 14.00
C ASN A 110 -16.04 -2.60 12.87
N CYS A 111 -15.42 -2.45 11.70
CA CYS A 111 -16.00 -1.74 10.55
C CYS A 111 -16.38 -2.68 9.40
N GLY A 112 -16.83 -3.90 9.74
CA GLY A 112 -17.26 -4.92 8.77
C GLY A 112 -16.12 -5.67 8.07
N ARG A 113 -14.94 -5.07 7.89
CA ARG A 113 -13.67 -5.69 7.48
C ARG A 113 -12.49 -5.03 8.18
N GLU A 114 -11.54 -5.81 8.69
CA GLU A 114 -10.42 -5.30 9.51
C GLU A 114 -9.15 -5.13 8.67
N ASP A 115 -8.91 -6.02 7.71
CA ASP A 115 -7.80 -5.94 6.77
C ASP A 115 -8.18 -4.95 5.66
N HIS A 116 -7.45 -3.83 5.56
CA HIS A 116 -7.54 -2.78 4.53
C HIS A 116 -8.46 -1.56 4.78
N THR A 117 -8.92 -1.36 6.01
CA THR A 117 -9.76 -0.19 6.36
C THR A 117 -8.91 1.02 6.76
N ALA A 118 -9.06 2.13 6.03
CA ALA A 118 -8.35 3.38 6.27
C ALA A 118 -9.04 4.30 7.29
N GLY A 119 -10.37 4.22 7.36
CA GLY A 119 -11.19 4.95 8.31
C GLY A 119 -12.55 4.27 8.46
N CYS A 120 -13.31 4.73 9.45
CA CYS A 120 -14.65 4.23 9.70
C CYS A 120 -15.49 5.23 10.45
N ALA A 121 -16.71 5.42 9.98
CA ALA A 121 -17.71 6.26 10.58
C ALA A 121 -19.10 5.64 10.46
N PRO A 122 -20.03 5.95 11.38
CA PRO A 122 -21.43 5.64 11.19
C PRO A 122 -22.01 6.48 10.04
N LEU A 123 -22.87 5.85 9.23
CA LEU A 123 -23.74 6.58 8.31
C LEU A 123 -24.89 7.21 9.12
N VAL A 124 -24.97 8.53 9.12
CA VAL A 124 -26.00 9.29 9.87
C VAL A 124 -27.08 9.78 8.91
N GLU A 125 -28.09 8.94 8.66
CA GLU A 125 -29.25 9.33 7.83
C GLU A 125 -30.32 10.10 8.64
N ASP A 126 -30.40 9.86 9.94
CA ASP A 126 -31.26 10.59 10.90
C ASP A 126 -30.64 10.56 12.31
N PRO A 127 -30.08 11.66 12.81
CA PRO A 127 -29.36 11.68 14.07
C PRO A 127 -30.26 11.70 15.30
N ARG A 128 -31.59 11.79 15.13
CA ARG A 128 -32.51 11.41 16.22
C ARG A 128 -32.36 9.92 16.60
N TYR A 129 -31.75 9.14 15.71
CA TYR A 129 -31.38 7.75 15.90
C TYR A 129 -29.86 7.52 15.86
N ALA A 130 -29.05 8.57 15.68
CA ALA A 130 -27.61 8.46 15.84
C ALA A 130 -27.29 8.31 17.32
N SER A 131 -26.50 7.29 17.65
CA SER A 131 -25.87 7.23 18.96
C SER A 131 -24.81 8.32 19.00
N LEU A 132 -25.04 9.38 19.78
CA LEU A 132 -24.06 10.45 19.99
C LEU A 132 -23.09 10.09 21.12
N PRO A 133 -21.79 10.42 21.00
CA PRO A 133 -21.14 10.99 19.83
C PRO A 133 -21.11 10.02 18.63
N ALA A 134 -21.18 10.55 17.41
CA ALA A 134 -20.82 9.79 16.22
C ALA A 134 -19.33 9.44 16.30
N ASP A 135 -19.02 8.16 16.46
CA ASP A 135 -17.67 7.65 16.64
C ASP A 135 -16.99 7.40 15.29
N VAL A 136 -15.90 8.13 15.04
CA VAL A 136 -15.08 8.02 13.84
C VAL A 136 -13.70 7.51 14.22
N GLU A 137 -13.24 6.46 13.55
CA GLU A 137 -11.85 5.98 13.63
C GLU A 137 -11.11 6.32 12.33
N VAL A 138 -9.88 6.83 12.44
CA VAL A 138 -9.01 7.12 11.29
C VAL A 138 -7.67 6.46 11.52
N LYS A 139 -7.21 5.67 10.55
CA LYS A 139 -5.92 4.98 10.63
C LYS A 139 -4.76 5.98 10.55
N THR A 140 -3.75 5.81 11.39
CA THR A 140 -2.50 6.59 11.36
C THR A 140 -1.50 6.04 10.35
N GLY A 141 -0.40 6.77 10.13
CA GLY A 141 0.70 6.35 9.24
C GLY A 141 0.61 6.89 7.81
N TYR A 142 -0.49 7.54 7.45
CA TYR A 142 -0.63 8.26 6.18
C TYR A 142 0.07 9.62 6.20
N ASP A 143 0.43 10.08 5.00
CA ASP A 143 0.86 11.46 4.80
C ASP A 143 -0.28 12.47 5.08
N ASP A 144 0.02 13.75 4.99
CA ASP A 144 -0.93 14.81 5.37
C ASP A 144 -2.16 14.83 4.45
N ASP A 145 -1.99 14.63 3.14
CA ASP A 145 -3.08 14.75 2.18
C ASP A 145 -3.98 13.51 2.19
N SER A 146 -3.40 12.32 2.28
CA SER A 146 -4.13 11.07 2.47
C SER A 146 -4.87 11.04 3.80
N THR A 147 -4.28 11.58 4.88
CA THR A 147 -5.00 11.72 6.17
C THR A 147 -6.21 12.64 6.02
N VAL A 148 -6.07 13.78 5.34
CA VAL A 148 -7.19 14.71 5.11
C VAL A 148 -8.28 14.05 4.28
N GLN A 149 -7.91 13.36 3.20
CA GLN A 149 -8.86 12.65 2.35
C GLN A 149 -9.67 11.60 3.13
N VAL A 150 -9.04 10.84 4.03
CA VAL A 150 -9.76 9.89 4.89
C VAL A 150 -10.70 10.62 5.83
N VAL A 151 -10.25 11.70 6.50
CA VAL A 151 -11.14 12.46 7.40
C VAL A 151 -12.31 13.09 6.64
N GLU A 152 -12.09 13.59 5.43
CA GLU A 152 -13.16 14.09 4.54
C GLU A 152 -14.17 12.98 4.22
N HIS A 153 -13.70 11.79 3.84
CA HIS A 153 -14.56 10.64 3.55
C HIS A 153 -15.43 10.26 4.75
N GLU A 154 -14.81 10.07 5.93
CA GLU A 154 -15.53 9.67 7.14
C GLU A 154 -16.53 10.74 7.59
N LEU A 155 -16.19 12.02 7.44
CA LEU A 155 -17.12 13.11 7.70
C LEU A 155 -18.30 13.10 6.71
N GLY A 156 -18.11 12.66 5.47
CA GLY A 156 -19.21 12.48 4.52
C GLY A 156 -20.26 11.47 5.03
N HIS A 157 -19.83 10.35 5.61
CA HIS A 157 -20.75 9.40 6.26
C HIS A 157 -21.49 10.00 7.46
N VAL A 158 -20.77 10.76 8.28
CA VAL A 158 -21.36 11.52 9.40
C VAL A 158 -22.38 12.56 8.89
N LEU A 159 -22.25 13.03 7.65
CA LEU A 159 -23.20 13.94 7.00
C LEU A 159 -24.29 13.22 6.18
N GLY A 160 -24.31 11.88 6.20
CA GLY A 160 -25.36 11.08 5.57
C GLY A 160 -25.08 10.68 4.13
N LEU A 161 -23.85 10.82 3.64
CA LEU A 161 -23.45 10.37 2.31
C LEU A 161 -22.94 8.93 2.32
N ASP A 162 -23.30 8.15 1.33
CA ASP A 162 -22.77 6.80 1.11
C ASP A 162 -21.64 6.81 0.06
N HIS A 163 -21.09 5.63 -0.27
CA HIS A 163 -20.00 5.53 -1.24
C HIS A 163 -20.43 5.80 -2.70
N GLU A 164 -21.73 5.73 -2.96
CA GLU A 164 -22.34 5.99 -4.25
C GLU A 164 -22.61 7.48 -4.49
N ASP A 165 -22.53 8.31 -3.45
CA ASP A 165 -22.72 9.74 -3.54
C ASP A 165 -21.50 10.50 -4.10
N ALA A 166 -21.76 11.76 -4.48
CA ALA A 166 -20.73 12.72 -4.86
C ALA A 166 -20.21 13.47 -3.62
N PRO A 167 -18.96 13.95 -3.62
CA PRO A 167 -18.00 13.90 -4.73
C PRO A 167 -17.21 12.58 -4.77
N LYS A 168 -17.08 11.99 -5.96
CA LYS A 168 -16.47 10.65 -6.13
C LYS A 168 -14.99 10.55 -5.81
N ASN A 169 -14.26 11.66 -5.84
CA ASN A 169 -12.88 11.70 -5.39
C ASN A 169 -12.74 11.71 -3.85
N VAL A 170 -13.85 11.87 -3.11
CA VAL A 170 -13.90 11.80 -1.65
C VAL A 170 -14.69 10.57 -1.22
N MET A 171 -15.94 10.42 -1.66
CA MET A 171 -16.86 9.40 -1.14
C MET A 171 -16.68 8.00 -1.73
N ALA A 172 -15.92 7.80 -2.81
CA ALA A 172 -15.73 6.45 -3.34
C ALA A 172 -15.14 5.51 -2.27
N GLY A 173 -15.72 4.31 -2.11
CA GLY A 173 -15.27 3.31 -1.13
C GLY A 173 -13.88 2.71 -1.40
N VAL A 174 -13.17 3.20 -2.42
CA VAL A 174 -11.77 2.87 -2.72
C VAL A 174 -11.04 4.16 -3.07
N SER A 175 -9.95 4.43 -2.36
CA SER A 175 -9.10 5.58 -2.56
C SER A 175 -7.63 5.15 -2.65
N GLN A 176 -6.84 5.89 -3.41
CA GLN A 176 -5.38 5.77 -3.40
C GLN A 176 -4.86 6.63 -2.26
N LEU A 177 -4.14 6.01 -1.33
CA LEU A 177 -3.57 6.66 -0.15
C LEU A 177 -2.07 6.38 -0.11
N THR A 178 -1.32 7.38 0.31
CA THR A 178 0.13 7.35 0.48
C THR A 178 0.49 7.37 1.96
N THR A 179 1.46 6.54 2.34
CA THR A 179 2.04 6.57 3.67
C THR A 179 2.96 7.76 3.84
N ARG A 180 3.38 8.03 5.07
CA ARG A 180 4.54 8.89 5.31
C ARG A 180 5.81 8.30 4.68
N PRO A 181 6.84 9.12 4.45
CA PRO A 181 8.12 8.65 3.94
C PRO A 181 8.66 7.45 4.74
N GLN A 182 9.08 6.41 4.02
CA GLN A 182 9.68 5.20 4.56
C GLN A 182 11.09 5.02 3.98
N PRO A 183 11.94 4.18 4.60
CA PRO A 183 13.25 3.86 4.02
C PRO A 183 13.09 3.08 2.72
N ASN A 184 13.81 3.50 1.68
CA ASN A 184 13.80 2.81 0.40
C ASN A 184 14.36 1.39 0.54
N ALA A 185 13.97 0.48 -0.34
CA ALA A 185 14.47 -0.90 -0.39
C ALA A 185 16.00 -0.97 -0.46
N THR A 186 16.62 0.03 -1.10
CA THR A 186 18.08 0.17 -1.23
C THR A 186 18.78 0.57 0.08
N GLU A 187 18.02 1.03 1.07
CA GLU A 187 18.52 1.45 2.39
C GLU A 187 18.30 0.37 3.46
N GLN A 188 17.59 -0.71 3.09
CA GLN A 188 17.22 -1.79 3.99
C GLN A 188 18.10 -3.02 3.78
N SER A 189 18.42 -3.72 4.87
CA SER A 189 19.17 -4.99 4.82
C SER A 189 18.31 -6.19 4.38
N LEU A 190 16.98 -6.05 4.43
CA LEU A 190 16.02 -7.03 3.93
C LEU A 190 14.78 -6.32 3.40
N PRO A 191 14.79 -5.87 2.13
CA PRO A 191 13.65 -5.19 1.52
C PRO A 191 12.62 -6.19 0.95
N TRP A 192 12.24 -7.20 1.73
CA TRP A 192 11.29 -8.25 1.35
C TRP A 192 10.38 -8.59 2.53
N THR A 193 9.17 -9.08 2.25
CA THR A 193 8.24 -9.52 3.29
C THR A 193 8.85 -10.59 4.20
N ASP A 194 9.52 -11.57 3.59
CA ASP A 194 10.00 -12.78 4.24
C ASP A 194 11.46 -13.10 3.86
N ARG A 195 12.07 -14.05 4.57
CA ARG A 195 13.42 -14.56 4.29
C ARG A 195 13.43 -15.86 3.49
N GLU A 196 12.26 -16.35 3.10
CA GLU A 196 12.10 -17.56 2.31
C GLU A 196 11.74 -17.22 0.87
N PHE A 197 12.69 -17.39 -0.04
CA PHE A 197 12.55 -17.00 -1.43
C PHE A 197 12.20 -18.20 -2.31
N THR A 198 11.16 -18.06 -3.09
CA THR A 198 10.83 -18.98 -4.17
C THR A 198 11.56 -18.60 -5.45
N VAL A 199 12.22 -19.58 -6.07
CA VAL A 199 13.06 -19.34 -7.25
C VAL A 199 12.57 -20.15 -8.44
N TYR A 200 12.19 -19.47 -9.50
CA TYR A 200 11.98 -20.10 -10.80
C TYR A 200 13.22 -19.91 -11.68
N VAL A 201 13.61 -20.98 -12.38
CA VAL A 201 14.70 -20.93 -13.35
C VAL A 201 14.20 -21.49 -14.67
N ASN A 202 14.33 -20.69 -15.73
CA ASN A 202 13.90 -21.09 -17.06
C ASN A 202 14.94 -22.03 -17.69
N THR A 203 14.96 -23.28 -17.24
CA THR A 203 15.91 -24.29 -17.71
C THR A 203 15.71 -24.66 -19.19
N ALA A 204 14.51 -24.45 -19.74
CA ALA A 204 14.19 -24.71 -21.14
C ALA A 204 15.02 -23.85 -22.12
N GLN A 205 15.55 -22.71 -21.66
CA GLN A 205 16.36 -21.79 -22.46
C GLN A 205 17.85 -21.85 -22.15
N THR A 206 18.31 -22.88 -21.44
CA THR A 206 19.75 -23.06 -21.15
C THR A 206 20.57 -23.42 -22.39
N GLY A 207 19.93 -23.81 -23.50
CA GLY A 207 20.60 -24.22 -24.74
C GLY A 207 21.38 -25.52 -24.57
N ASP A 208 22.58 -25.61 -25.18
CA ASP A 208 23.43 -26.81 -25.10
C ASP A 208 24.30 -26.87 -23.82
N ARG A 209 24.01 -26.02 -22.82
CA ARG A 209 24.78 -25.98 -21.57
C ARG A 209 24.61 -27.27 -20.78
N ASN A 210 25.64 -27.64 -20.03
CA ASN A 210 25.55 -28.77 -19.11
C ASN A 210 24.62 -28.41 -17.93
N ALA A 211 23.43 -29.01 -17.91
CA ALA A 211 22.41 -28.75 -16.89
C ALA A 211 22.92 -28.98 -15.45
N THR A 212 23.78 -29.98 -15.23
CA THR A 212 24.36 -30.24 -13.91
C THR A 212 25.29 -29.12 -13.46
N GLU A 213 26.06 -28.53 -14.38
CA GLU A 213 26.94 -27.40 -14.05
C GLU A 213 26.13 -26.12 -13.83
N VAL A 214 25.09 -25.88 -14.64
CA VAL A 214 24.14 -24.76 -14.41
C VAL A 214 23.54 -24.85 -13.01
N ASP A 215 23.07 -26.03 -12.61
CA ASP A 215 22.50 -26.24 -11.28
C ASP A 215 23.55 -26.10 -10.17
N ARG A 216 24.78 -26.57 -10.39
CA ARG A 216 25.89 -26.37 -9.44
C ARG A 216 26.13 -24.88 -9.18
N GLN A 217 26.21 -24.09 -10.24
CA GLN A 217 26.45 -22.65 -10.21
C GLN A 217 25.35 -21.89 -9.47
N LEU A 218 24.09 -22.19 -9.81
CA LEU A 218 22.94 -21.59 -9.15
C LEU A 218 22.86 -21.96 -7.67
N ASN A 219 23.05 -23.24 -7.34
CA ASN A 219 22.99 -23.70 -5.96
C ASN A 219 24.15 -23.14 -5.14
N GLY A 220 25.36 -23.01 -5.70
CA GLY A 220 26.48 -22.34 -5.05
C GLY A 220 26.14 -20.90 -4.67
N ALA A 221 25.58 -20.13 -5.61
CA ALA A 221 25.14 -18.77 -5.33
C ALA A 221 24.06 -18.72 -4.24
N PHE A 222 23.03 -19.57 -4.29
CA PHE A 222 22.00 -19.59 -3.25
C PHE A 222 22.56 -20.00 -1.89
N SER A 223 23.36 -21.06 -1.82
CA SER A 223 23.96 -21.54 -0.57
C SER A 223 24.89 -20.50 0.08
N TYR A 224 25.58 -19.67 -0.71
CA TYR A 224 26.35 -18.55 -0.17
C TYR A 224 25.48 -17.57 0.64
N TYR A 225 24.31 -17.19 0.09
CA TYR A 225 23.35 -16.32 0.76
C TYR A 225 22.63 -17.02 1.93
N GLU A 226 22.31 -18.32 1.80
CA GLU A 226 21.75 -19.10 2.92
C GLU A 226 22.73 -19.23 4.10
N GLY A 227 24.03 -19.17 3.81
CA GLY A 227 25.13 -19.12 4.77
C GLY A 227 25.42 -17.73 5.34
N GLY A 228 24.61 -16.72 5.00
CA GLY A 228 24.74 -15.36 5.53
C GLY A 228 25.63 -14.42 4.70
N ALA A 229 26.19 -14.89 3.57
CA ALA A 229 27.03 -14.10 2.67
C ALA A 229 28.11 -13.28 3.40
N ASP A 230 28.90 -13.94 4.25
CA ASP A 230 29.93 -13.30 5.10
C ASP A 230 29.39 -12.20 6.05
N GLY A 231 28.13 -12.32 6.46
CA GLY A 231 27.44 -11.35 7.32
C GLY A 231 26.79 -10.19 6.57
N ASN A 232 26.76 -10.23 5.23
CA ASN A 232 26.13 -9.19 4.41
C ASN A 232 24.61 -9.39 4.26
N VAL A 233 24.06 -10.54 4.65
CA VAL A 233 22.59 -10.74 4.70
C VAL A 233 22.15 -11.28 6.06
N PRO A 234 20.88 -11.06 6.47
CA PRO A 234 20.37 -11.59 7.73
C PRO A 234 20.41 -13.12 7.80
N ASP A 235 20.56 -13.65 9.01
CA ASP A 235 20.44 -15.08 9.25
C ASP A 235 19.05 -15.62 8.85
N GLY A 236 19.02 -16.86 8.38
CA GLY A 236 17.78 -17.58 8.08
C GLY A 236 17.24 -17.36 6.67
N VAL A 237 18.00 -16.73 5.77
CA VAL A 237 17.67 -16.70 4.34
C VAL A 237 17.62 -18.12 3.77
N ARG A 238 16.57 -18.43 3.01
CA ARG A 238 16.36 -19.74 2.36
C ARG A 238 15.88 -19.56 0.94
N PHE A 239 16.34 -20.43 0.03
CA PHE A 239 15.86 -20.46 -1.34
C PHE A 239 15.21 -21.80 -1.65
N ARG A 240 14.03 -21.77 -2.26
CA ARG A 240 13.28 -22.95 -2.68
C ARG A 240 12.92 -22.87 -4.15
N ARG A 241 13.36 -23.83 -4.94
CA ARG A 241 12.99 -23.92 -6.36
C ARG A 241 11.48 -24.15 -6.52
N VAL A 242 10.89 -23.50 -7.52
CA VAL A 242 9.50 -23.70 -7.94
C VAL A 242 9.42 -23.83 -9.46
N GLU A 243 8.43 -24.58 -9.93
CA GLU A 243 8.20 -24.79 -11.37
C GLU A 243 7.32 -23.70 -12.01
N ASN A 244 6.55 -22.97 -11.19
CA ASN A 244 5.67 -21.91 -11.67
C ASN A 244 6.36 -20.54 -11.55
N GLU A 245 6.70 -19.93 -12.70
CA GLU A 245 7.29 -18.58 -12.74
C GLU A 245 6.41 -17.56 -12.01
N SER A 246 5.09 -17.63 -12.10
CA SER A 246 4.20 -16.63 -11.49
C SER A 246 4.15 -16.71 -9.97
N ALA A 247 4.59 -17.84 -9.39
CA ALA A 247 4.66 -18.04 -7.95
C ALA A 247 6.07 -17.76 -7.38
N ALA A 248 7.03 -17.36 -8.22
CA ALA A 248 8.40 -17.11 -7.82
C ALA A 248 8.65 -15.64 -7.42
N ASP A 249 9.40 -15.46 -6.34
CA ASP A 249 9.96 -14.17 -5.92
C ASP A 249 11.16 -13.81 -6.81
N ILE A 250 12.00 -14.80 -7.12
CA ILE A 250 13.18 -14.63 -7.97
C ILE A 250 13.04 -15.46 -9.23
N VAL A 251 13.25 -14.83 -10.37
CA VAL A 251 13.12 -15.45 -11.69
C VAL A 251 14.46 -15.32 -12.42
N VAL A 252 15.11 -16.45 -12.70
CA VAL A 252 16.33 -16.51 -13.52
C VAL A 252 15.98 -16.95 -14.95
N HIS A 253 16.19 -16.06 -15.90
CA HIS A 253 15.97 -16.29 -17.34
C HIS A 253 17.28 -16.32 -18.10
N PHE A 254 17.35 -17.20 -19.11
CA PHE A 254 18.44 -17.26 -20.07
C PHE A 254 17.91 -16.72 -21.39
N ASP A 255 18.35 -15.53 -21.78
CA ASP A 255 17.83 -14.87 -23.00
C ASP A 255 19.00 -14.28 -23.79
N PRO A 256 19.50 -14.99 -24.82
CA PRO A 256 20.61 -14.51 -25.63
C PRO A 256 20.24 -13.33 -26.53
N ASP A 257 18.94 -13.10 -26.78
CA ASP A 257 18.44 -12.05 -27.66
C ASP A 257 18.01 -10.79 -26.89
N SER A 258 18.16 -10.80 -25.56
CA SER A 258 17.82 -9.67 -24.70
C SER A 258 18.74 -8.47 -24.95
N ASP A 259 18.14 -7.27 -24.95
CA ASP A 259 18.86 -5.98 -25.02
C ASP A 259 19.62 -5.63 -23.73
N CYS A 260 19.68 -6.55 -22.76
CA CYS A 260 20.55 -6.39 -21.60
C CYS A 260 22.00 -6.33 -22.10
N GLY A 261 22.58 -5.13 -22.02
CA GLY A 261 23.82 -4.78 -22.71
C GLY A 261 25.03 -5.67 -22.41
N ASP A 262 26.21 -5.29 -22.92
CA ASP A 262 27.45 -6.10 -22.96
C ASP A 262 27.97 -6.65 -21.60
N ALA A 263 27.30 -6.36 -20.49
CA ALA A 263 27.60 -6.84 -19.14
C ALA A 263 27.31 -8.34 -18.90
N GLY A 264 26.67 -9.03 -19.85
CA GLY A 264 26.40 -10.48 -19.78
C GLY A 264 25.26 -10.88 -18.84
N SER A 265 24.70 -9.94 -18.06
CA SER A 265 23.43 -10.10 -17.36
C SER A 265 22.80 -8.75 -16.98
N CYS A 266 21.52 -8.77 -16.63
CA CYS A 266 20.78 -7.63 -16.08
C CYS A 266 19.80 -8.09 -15.00
N GLY A 267 19.47 -7.18 -14.08
CA GLY A 267 18.46 -7.38 -13.04
C GLY A 267 17.36 -6.33 -13.13
N SER A 268 16.16 -6.70 -12.73
CA SER A 268 15.03 -5.78 -12.58
C SER A 268 14.18 -6.18 -11.39
N PHE A 269 13.58 -5.18 -10.75
CA PHE A 269 12.74 -5.36 -9.56
C PHE A 269 11.31 -4.92 -9.84
N ARG A 270 10.39 -5.54 -9.13
CA ARG A 270 9.03 -5.04 -8.87
C ARG A 270 8.85 -5.00 -7.36
N GLY A 271 8.01 -4.08 -6.92
CA GLY A 271 7.87 -3.78 -5.51
C GLY A 271 6.68 -2.89 -5.22
N LEU A 272 6.54 -2.56 -3.95
CA LEU A 272 5.58 -1.62 -3.41
C LEU A 272 6.25 -0.26 -3.21
N ASP A 273 5.50 0.80 -3.51
CA ASP A 273 5.84 2.20 -3.31
C ASP A 273 4.70 2.84 -2.49
N PRO A 274 4.55 2.49 -1.19
CA PRO A 274 3.47 3.00 -0.35
C PRO A 274 3.52 4.51 -0.09
N ASP A 275 4.68 5.17 -0.12
CA ASP A 275 4.77 6.62 0.13
C ASP A 275 4.72 7.48 -1.14
N GLY A 276 4.79 6.86 -2.32
CA GLY A 276 4.52 7.48 -3.61
C GLY A 276 5.67 8.35 -4.12
N ASP A 277 6.89 8.17 -3.62
CA ASP A 277 8.05 8.96 -4.03
C ASP A 277 8.74 8.43 -5.31
N GLY A 278 8.32 7.26 -5.79
CA GLY A 278 8.81 6.60 -7.00
C GLY A 278 9.98 5.64 -6.76
N ALA A 279 10.49 5.52 -5.54
CA ALA A 279 11.31 4.41 -5.09
C ALA A 279 10.43 3.25 -4.61
N MET A 280 11.02 2.08 -4.39
CA MET A 280 10.30 0.94 -3.80
C MET A 280 10.80 0.77 -2.38
N GLU A 281 9.91 0.57 -1.42
CA GLU A 281 10.25 0.26 -0.02
C GLU A 281 10.39 -1.25 0.16
N GLU A 282 9.69 -2.03 -0.67
CA GLU A 282 9.64 -3.49 -0.57
C GLU A 282 9.67 -4.12 -1.96
N TYR A 283 10.52 -5.12 -2.17
CA TYR A 283 10.53 -5.94 -3.36
C TYR A 283 9.52 -7.09 -3.24
N THR A 284 8.79 -7.31 -4.32
CA THR A 284 7.86 -8.43 -4.49
C THR A 284 8.32 -9.39 -5.58
N ARG A 285 9.24 -8.95 -6.45
CA ARG A 285 9.86 -9.81 -7.46
C ARG A 285 11.19 -9.25 -7.94
N GLN A 286 12.14 -10.15 -8.13
CA GLN A 286 13.35 -9.91 -8.92
C GLN A 286 13.35 -10.78 -10.17
N ARG A 287 13.71 -10.19 -11.32
CA ARG A 287 14.08 -10.92 -12.52
C ARG A 287 15.55 -10.69 -12.83
N ILE A 288 16.28 -11.79 -12.98
CA ILE A 288 17.67 -11.84 -13.43
C ILE A 288 17.67 -12.45 -14.83
N THR A 289 18.19 -11.73 -15.81
CA THR A 289 18.33 -12.22 -17.19
C THR A 289 19.80 -12.35 -17.52
N LEU A 290 20.19 -13.54 -17.99
CA LEU A 290 21.54 -13.91 -18.38
C LEU A 290 21.65 -13.89 -19.91
N VAL A 291 22.63 -13.16 -20.45
CA VAL A 291 22.81 -12.94 -21.90
C VAL A 291 24.18 -13.45 -22.31
N GLY A 292 24.22 -14.52 -23.09
CA GLY A 292 25.48 -15.07 -23.62
C GLY A 292 26.50 -15.48 -22.54
N THR A 293 26.06 -15.70 -21.29
CA THR A 293 26.95 -16.01 -20.16
C THR A 293 27.53 -17.43 -20.28
N ASP A 294 28.83 -17.55 -20.03
CA ASP A 294 29.49 -18.85 -19.86
C ASP A 294 28.88 -19.60 -18.69
N THR A 295 28.72 -20.92 -18.81
CA THR A 295 28.13 -21.76 -17.76
C THR A 295 28.82 -21.55 -16.42
N ASP A 296 30.16 -21.49 -16.43
CA ASP A 296 30.97 -21.37 -15.21
C ASP A 296 30.84 -20.00 -14.52
N ALA A 297 30.26 -18.99 -15.19
CA ALA A 297 30.05 -17.66 -14.64
C ALA A 297 28.60 -17.40 -14.18
N ILE A 298 27.67 -18.34 -14.43
CA ILE A 298 26.25 -18.18 -14.09
C ILE A 298 26.06 -17.84 -12.60
N GLY A 299 26.77 -18.57 -11.72
CA GLY A 299 26.65 -18.39 -10.28
C GLY A 299 27.02 -16.97 -9.89
N TRP A 300 28.13 -16.46 -10.43
CA TRP A 300 28.59 -15.08 -10.15
C TRP A 300 27.57 -14.03 -10.58
N HIS A 301 27.02 -14.14 -11.79
CA HIS A 301 26.02 -13.17 -12.28
C HIS A 301 24.73 -13.22 -11.45
N VAL A 302 24.29 -14.42 -11.03
CA VAL A 302 23.12 -14.58 -10.17
C VAL A 302 23.40 -14.02 -8.78
N GLY A 303 24.53 -14.37 -8.18
CA GLY A 303 24.97 -13.84 -6.89
C GLY A 303 25.08 -12.31 -6.91
N TYR A 304 25.65 -11.73 -7.96
CA TYR A 304 25.74 -10.29 -8.15
C TYR A 304 24.35 -9.63 -8.08
N TRP A 305 23.34 -10.17 -8.75
CA TRP A 305 22.00 -9.59 -8.69
C TRP A 305 21.28 -9.89 -7.39
N LEU A 306 21.55 -11.02 -6.72
CA LEU A 306 21.06 -11.28 -5.37
C LEU A 306 21.60 -10.24 -4.37
N ALA A 307 22.83 -9.76 -4.52
CA ALA A 307 23.33 -8.68 -3.66
C ALA A 307 22.43 -7.44 -3.72
N ALA A 308 22.03 -7.03 -4.94
CA ALA A 308 21.10 -5.92 -5.13
C ALA A 308 19.71 -6.21 -4.55
N ALA A 309 19.26 -7.48 -4.55
CA ALA A 309 18.00 -7.87 -3.91
C ALA A 309 18.04 -7.65 -2.40
N PHE A 310 19.20 -7.66 -1.76
CA PHE A 310 19.37 -7.38 -0.33
C PHE A 310 19.84 -5.93 -0.08
N GLY A 311 19.50 -5.00 -0.98
CA GLY A 311 19.78 -3.57 -0.81
C GLY A 311 21.23 -3.15 -1.14
N MET A 312 22.12 -4.09 -1.46
CA MET A 312 23.54 -3.79 -1.76
C MET A 312 23.70 -3.32 -3.21
N GLU A 313 23.25 -2.10 -3.50
CA GLU A 313 23.36 -1.53 -4.84
C GLU A 313 24.77 -1.04 -5.14
N ARG A 314 25.45 -0.47 -4.14
CA ARG A 314 26.77 0.14 -4.32
C ARG A 314 27.87 -0.92 -4.31
N PRO A 315 28.94 -0.75 -5.11
CA PRO A 315 30.04 -1.73 -5.16
C PRO A 315 30.64 -2.08 -3.80
N ASP A 316 30.83 -1.08 -2.93
CA ASP A 316 31.43 -1.25 -1.60
C ASP A 316 30.51 -1.92 -0.57
N GLU A 317 29.22 -2.07 -0.86
CA GLU A 317 28.27 -2.82 -0.03
C GLU A 317 28.25 -4.30 -0.41
N ARG A 318 28.72 -4.66 -1.60
CA ARG A 318 28.63 -6.02 -2.11
C ARG A 318 29.65 -6.93 -1.43
N PRO A 319 29.33 -8.21 -1.26
CA PRO A 319 30.29 -9.15 -0.73
C PRO A 319 31.55 -9.21 -1.61
N PRO A 320 32.75 -9.42 -1.04
CA PRO A 320 34.01 -9.35 -1.78
C PRO A 320 34.08 -10.17 -3.08
N PRO A 321 33.47 -11.37 -3.17
CA PRO A 321 33.50 -12.13 -4.42
C PRO A 321 32.67 -11.51 -5.56
N LEU A 322 31.72 -10.63 -5.24
CA LEU A 322 30.70 -10.10 -6.15
C LEU A 322 30.96 -8.64 -6.57
N GLN A 323 32.23 -8.25 -6.57
CA GLN A 323 32.66 -6.91 -6.96
C GLN A 323 32.56 -6.70 -8.48
N PRO A 324 32.08 -5.53 -8.97
CA PRO A 324 31.83 -5.31 -10.40
C PRO A 324 33.09 -5.42 -11.27
N ASP A 325 34.27 -5.20 -10.70
CA ASP A 325 35.58 -5.31 -11.35
C ASP A 325 36.19 -6.73 -11.29
N ALA A 326 35.47 -7.72 -10.75
CA ALA A 326 35.90 -9.11 -10.74
C ALA A 326 36.33 -9.57 -12.14
N THR A 327 37.52 -10.16 -12.21
CA THR A 327 38.17 -10.64 -13.43
C THR A 327 37.42 -11.83 -14.03
N PHE A 328 37.75 -12.13 -15.29
CA PHE A 328 37.24 -13.32 -15.99
C PHE A 328 37.42 -14.62 -15.18
N GLY A 329 38.57 -14.78 -14.51
CA GLY A 329 38.86 -15.96 -13.69
C GLY A 329 38.04 -16.00 -12.41
N GLU A 330 37.92 -14.87 -11.71
CA GLU A 330 37.15 -14.78 -10.46
C GLU A 330 35.68 -15.10 -10.68
N ARG A 331 35.07 -14.55 -11.74
CA ARG A 331 33.67 -14.83 -12.08
C ARG A 331 33.39 -16.30 -12.39
N ARG A 332 34.41 -17.08 -12.80
CA ARG A 332 34.30 -18.51 -13.15
C ARG A 332 34.78 -19.46 -12.06
N SER A 333 35.22 -18.91 -10.93
CA SER A 333 35.68 -19.70 -9.79
C SER A 333 34.48 -20.23 -8.98
N SER A 334 34.73 -21.19 -8.09
CA SER A 334 33.77 -21.57 -7.03
C SER A 334 33.83 -20.56 -5.88
N TRP A 335 33.52 -19.30 -6.16
CA TRP A 335 33.68 -18.19 -5.22
C TRP A 335 32.78 -18.26 -3.97
N TRP A 336 31.79 -19.16 -3.99
CA TRP A 336 30.85 -19.42 -2.90
C TRP A 336 31.35 -20.43 -1.87
N ASP A 337 32.51 -21.07 -2.11
CA ASP A 337 33.16 -22.02 -1.20
C ASP A 337 34.16 -21.33 -0.25
#